data_AF-A0A4U2Q1P3-F1
#
_entry.id   AF-A0A4U2Q1P3-F1
#
_cell.length_a   1.000
_cell.length_b   1.000
_cell.length_c   1.000
_cell.angle_alpha   90.00
_cell.angle_beta   90.00
_cell.angle_gamma   90.00
#
_symmetry.space_group_name_H-M   'P 1'
#
loop_
_entity.id
_entity.type
_entity.pdbx_description
1 polymer ?
#
loop_
_entity_poly.entity_id
_entity_poly.type
_entity_poly.pdbx_seq_one_letter_code
_entity_poly.pdbx_strand_id
1 'polypeptide(L)'
;MKEQFSKLFGLTERSTGDEIKQIPVRDIVSSPYQPRTIFDDEKIDELCQTIKTHGVIQPIVVRFRNGQYEIIAGERRWRAVTKLGMDTIPAIVREFNDSQAASIALIENLQREGLTAIEEAVAYQKLIDLHQLTQESLAQRLGKSQSTIANKIRLLHLPERVKNALMERKVSERHARALLSLETEELQYKVLDEVIAKELNVKQTEARVAFYKQVSTMKKSKRISFTKDVRLALNTIRQSIDMVSGSGLDIKTKESDHEDHYEIVIQIPKRK
;
A
#
# COMPACT_ATOMS: atom_id res chain seq x y z
N MET A 1 -13.34 20.92 -4.96
CA MET A 1 -12.24 19.92 -4.91
C MET A 1 -11.09 20.26 -5.86
N LYS A 2 -11.29 20.41 -7.19
CA LYS A 2 -10.19 20.64 -8.16
C LYS A 2 -9.20 21.80 -7.81
N GLU A 3 -9.70 22.95 -7.35
CA GLU A 3 -8.84 24.10 -7.01
C GLU A 3 -8.03 23.95 -5.70
N GLN A 4 -8.50 23.14 -4.75
CA GLN A 4 -7.81 22.95 -3.46
C GLN A 4 -6.53 22.11 -3.63
N PHE A 5 -6.58 21.07 -4.46
CA PHE A 5 -5.44 20.19 -4.71
C PHE A 5 -4.28 20.93 -5.40
N SER A 6 -4.58 21.82 -6.35
CA SER A 6 -3.54 22.61 -7.03
C SER A 6 -2.86 23.62 -6.09
N LYS A 7 -3.59 24.24 -5.16
CA LYS A 7 -2.99 25.12 -4.12
C LYS A 7 -1.97 24.40 -3.24
N LEU A 8 -2.27 23.16 -2.86
CA LEU A 8 -1.51 22.40 -1.86
C LEU A 8 -0.17 21.83 -2.33
N PHE A 9 0.09 21.79 -3.64
CA PHE A 9 1.38 21.38 -4.22
C PHE A 9 2.13 22.56 -4.90
N GLY A 10 1.75 23.80 -4.59
CA GLY A 10 2.35 24.98 -5.21
C GLY A 10 1.99 25.15 -6.70
N LEU A 11 0.85 24.61 -7.13
CA LEU A 11 0.39 24.60 -8.53
C LEU A 11 -0.62 25.72 -8.83
N THR A 12 -0.85 26.62 -7.87
CA THR A 12 -1.62 27.85 -8.06
C THR A 12 -0.85 29.02 -7.44
N GLU A 13 0.21 29.43 -8.11
CA GLU A 13 0.19 30.85 -8.41
C GLU A 13 -0.74 30.96 -9.61
N ARG A 14 -1.99 31.43 -9.40
CA ARG A 14 -2.65 32.13 -10.49
C ARG A 14 -1.80 33.38 -10.68
N SER A 15 -0.75 33.28 -11.49
CA SER A 15 -0.25 34.46 -12.17
C SER A 15 -1.47 35.00 -12.92
N THR A 16 -1.71 36.29 -12.76
CA THR A 16 -2.84 37.04 -13.34
C THR A 16 -2.77 37.12 -14.89
N GLY A 17 -2.25 36.08 -15.55
CA GLY A 17 -1.95 35.98 -16.97
C GLY A 17 -1.84 34.54 -17.48
N ASP A 18 -2.67 33.61 -17.02
CA ASP A 18 -2.88 32.32 -17.71
C ASP A 18 -3.54 32.61 -19.08
N GLU A 19 -2.73 33.03 -20.05
CA GLU A 19 -3.16 33.33 -21.41
C GLU A 19 -3.41 32.02 -22.17
N ILE A 20 -4.62 31.87 -22.72
CA ILE A 20 -4.96 30.75 -23.59
C ILE A 20 -4.32 31.02 -24.96
N LYS A 21 -3.40 30.14 -25.37
CA LYS A 21 -2.71 30.20 -26.66
C LYS A 21 -3.19 29.07 -27.57
N GLN A 22 -3.31 29.35 -28.85
CA GLN A 22 -3.51 28.31 -29.86
C GLN A 22 -2.15 27.72 -30.22
N ILE A 23 -1.93 26.45 -29.89
CA ILE A 23 -0.66 25.77 -30.10
C ILE A 23 -0.81 24.78 -31.26
N PRO A 24 0.13 24.73 -32.22
CA PRO A 24 0.13 23.72 -33.26
C PRO A 24 0.14 22.31 -32.66
N VAL A 25 -0.79 21.46 -33.07
CA VAL A 25 -0.94 20.11 -32.50
C VAL A 25 0.33 19.28 -32.69
N ARG A 26 1.07 19.52 -33.78
CA ARG A 26 2.36 18.88 -34.11
C ARG A 26 3.52 19.24 -33.16
N ASP A 27 3.44 20.36 -32.46
CA ASP A 27 4.48 20.83 -31.54
C ASP A 27 4.25 20.29 -30.11
N ILE A 28 3.17 19.54 -29.92
CA ILE A 28 2.75 18.98 -28.64
C ILE A 28 3.11 17.51 -28.57
N VAL A 29 3.74 17.11 -27.46
CA VAL A 29 4.10 15.73 -27.16
C VAL A 29 3.43 15.25 -25.89
N SER A 30 3.17 13.93 -25.84
CA SER A 30 2.60 13.29 -24.65
C SER A 30 3.51 13.43 -23.44
N SER A 31 2.92 13.51 -22.24
CA SER A 31 3.70 13.52 -21.00
C SER A 31 4.55 12.25 -20.86
N PRO A 32 5.85 12.34 -20.52
CA PRO A 32 6.63 11.16 -20.15
C PRO A 32 6.10 10.51 -18.87
N TYR A 33 5.30 11.24 -18.08
CA TYR A 33 4.71 10.77 -16.84
C TYR A 33 3.27 10.27 -17.00
N GLN A 34 2.77 10.09 -18.23
CA GLN A 34 1.41 9.62 -18.49
C GLN A 34 1.24 8.18 -18.00
N PRO A 35 0.52 7.92 -16.90
CA PRO A 35 0.38 6.56 -16.38
C PRO A 35 -0.61 5.73 -17.20
N ARG A 36 -1.50 6.35 -17.99
CA ARG A 36 -2.50 5.64 -18.78
C ARG A 36 -1.87 5.12 -20.08
N THR A 37 -1.70 3.81 -20.17
CA THR A 37 -1.28 3.11 -21.39
C THR A 37 -2.46 2.69 -22.27
N ILE A 38 -3.64 2.48 -21.69
CA ILE A 38 -4.85 2.03 -22.40
C ILE A 38 -5.86 3.17 -22.47
N PHE A 39 -6.18 3.61 -23.68
CA PHE A 39 -7.27 4.55 -23.95
C PHE A 39 -8.43 3.79 -24.60
N ASP A 40 -9.63 4.15 -24.18
CA ASP A 40 -10.87 3.62 -24.73
C ASP A 40 -11.20 4.42 -25.99
N ASP A 41 -11.04 3.79 -27.15
CA ASP A 41 -11.20 4.44 -28.46
C ASP A 41 -12.63 4.93 -28.69
N GLU A 42 -13.64 4.22 -28.18
CA GLU A 42 -15.05 4.65 -28.28
C GLU A 42 -15.26 5.99 -27.55
N LYS A 43 -14.69 6.13 -26.35
CA LYS A 43 -14.75 7.38 -25.56
C LYS A 43 -13.90 8.51 -26.13
N ILE A 44 -12.93 8.20 -27.01
CA ILE A 44 -12.24 9.21 -27.80
C ILE A 44 -13.13 9.64 -28.95
N ASP A 45 -13.84 8.72 -29.60
CA ASP A 45 -14.74 9.03 -30.72
C ASP A 45 -15.95 9.87 -30.31
N GLU A 46 -16.55 9.61 -29.14
CA GLU A 46 -17.56 10.49 -28.55
C GLU A 46 -17.03 11.92 -28.33
N LEU A 47 -15.79 12.04 -27.84
CA LEU A 47 -15.16 13.33 -27.62
C LEU A 47 -14.83 14.02 -28.96
N CYS A 48 -14.42 13.27 -29.98
CA CYS A 48 -14.22 13.77 -31.34
C CYS A 48 -15.51 14.38 -31.89
N GLN A 49 -16.66 13.71 -31.74
CA GLN A 49 -17.96 14.25 -32.17
C GLN A 49 -18.27 15.57 -31.45
N THR A 50 -18.08 15.60 -30.14
CA THR A 50 -18.31 16.81 -29.32
C THR A 50 -17.42 17.97 -29.77
N ILE A 51 -16.14 17.70 -30.01
CA ILE A 51 -15.16 18.71 -30.44
C ILE A 51 -15.45 19.19 -31.87
N LYS A 52 -15.93 18.33 -32.78
CA LYS A 52 -16.37 18.77 -34.12
C LYS A 52 -17.50 19.79 -34.05
N THR A 53 -18.46 19.59 -33.14
CA THR A 53 -19.66 20.45 -33.05
C THR A 53 -19.39 21.74 -32.28
N HIS A 54 -18.65 21.68 -31.18
CA HIS A 54 -18.52 22.80 -30.24
C HIS A 54 -17.09 23.33 -30.09
N GLY A 55 -16.13 22.74 -30.79
CA GLY A 55 -14.71 23.01 -30.58
C GLY A 55 -14.21 22.50 -29.22
N VAL A 56 -12.97 22.83 -28.92
CA VAL A 56 -12.35 22.49 -27.63
C VAL A 56 -12.73 23.55 -26.60
N ILE A 57 -13.77 23.28 -25.81
CA ILE A 57 -14.30 24.22 -24.80
C ILE A 57 -13.29 24.45 -23.67
N GLN A 58 -12.66 23.38 -23.18
CA GLN A 58 -11.69 23.47 -22.10
C GLN A 58 -10.28 23.37 -22.70
N PRO A 59 -9.38 24.34 -22.43
CA PRO A 59 -8.01 24.29 -22.94
C PRO A 59 -7.20 23.19 -22.26
N ILE A 60 -6.24 22.59 -22.99
CA ILE A 60 -5.27 21.67 -22.40
C ILE A 60 -4.23 22.44 -21.58
N VAL A 61 -3.52 21.76 -20.68
CA VAL A 61 -2.41 22.37 -19.94
C VAL A 61 -1.13 21.75 -20.44
N VAL A 62 -0.18 22.59 -20.83
CA VAL A 62 1.13 22.18 -21.34
C VAL A 62 2.24 22.92 -20.61
N ARG A 63 3.45 22.35 -20.63
CA ARG A 63 4.68 23.07 -20.30
C ARG A 63 5.60 23.09 -21.51
N PHE A 64 6.38 24.15 -21.67
CA PHE A 64 7.37 24.22 -22.74
C PHE A 64 8.72 23.69 -22.22
N ARG A 65 9.28 22.68 -22.88
CA ARG A 65 10.57 22.08 -22.52
C ARG A 65 11.28 21.55 -23.77
N ASN A 66 12.60 21.75 -23.86
CA ASN A 66 13.43 21.22 -24.94
C ASN A 66 12.91 21.58 -26.36
N GLY A 67 12.29 22.74 -26.52
CA GLY A 67 11.73 23.19 -27.80
C GLY A 67 10.36 22.61 -28.17
N GLN A 68 9.72 21.83 -27.27
CA GLN A 68 8.42 21.22 -27.49
C GLN A 68 7.44 21.50 -26.35
N TYR A 69 6.14 21.36 -26.61
CA TYR A 69 5.09 21.46 -25.60
C TYR A 69 4.75 20.09 -25.04
N GLU A 70 5.07 19.83 -23.78
CA GLU A 70 4.69 18.59 -23.11
C GLU A 70 3.31 18.73 -22.48
N ILE A 71 2.42 17.77 -22.75
CA ILE A 71 1.10 17.72 -22.12
C ILE A 71 1.26 17.45 -20.62
N ILE A 72 0.58 18.27 -19.82
CA ILE A 72 0.46 18.08 -18.37
C ILE A 72 -0.93 17.56 -18.01
N ALA A 73 -1.97 18.09 -18.66
CA ALA A 73 -3.34 17.64 -18.47
C ALA A 73 -4.16 17.77 -19.76
N GLY A 74 -5.10 16.85 -19.97
CA GLY A 74 -5.99 16.87 -21.14
C GLY A 74 -5.55 16.02 -22.33
N GLU A 75 -4.75 14.98 -22.10
CA GLU A 75 -4.30 14.01 -23.12
C GLU A 75 -5.43 13.52 -24.06
N ARG A 76 -6.62 13.21 -23.51
CA ARG A 76 -7.77 12.76 -24.31
C ARG A 76 -8.22 13.81 -25.33
N ARG A 77 -8.17 15.10 -24.97
CA ARG A 77 -8.54 16.20 -25.86
C ARG A 77 -7.51 16.33 -26.99
N TRP A 78 -6.22 16.29 -26.66
CA TRP A 78 -5.14 16.30 -27.65
C TRP A 78 -5.24 15.12 -28.63
N ARG A 79 -5.49 13.90 -28.13
CA ARG A 79 -5.71 12.72 -28.98
C ARG A 79 -6.92 12.88 -29.89
N ALA A 80 -8.03 13.41 -29.37
CA ALA A 80 -9.23 13.67 -30.17
C ALA A 80 -8.96 14.69 -31.28
N VAL A 81 -8.36 15.85 -30.98
CA VAL A 81 -8.03 16.84 -32.04
C VAL A 81 -6.99 16.32 -33.04
N THR A 82 -6.05 15.49 -32.59
CA THR A 82 -5.08 14.82 -33.48
C THR A 82 -5.81 13.86 -34.43
N LYS A 83 -6.76 13.07 -33.92
CA LYS A 83 -7.60 12.17 -34.72
C LYS A 83 -8.50 12.95 -35.70
N LEU A 84 -8.93 14.15 -35.33
CA LEU A 84 -9.71 15.05 -36.17
C LEU A 84 -8.89 15.79 -37.24
N GLY A 85 -7.55 15.75 -37.15
CA GLY A 85 -6.66 16.48 -38.05
C GLY A 85 -6.73 18.00 -37.88
N MET A 86 -7.02 18.50 -36.67
CA MET A 86 -7.02 19.94 -36.40
C MET A 86 -5.58 20.48 -36.32
N ASP A 87 -5.36 21.68 -36.89
CA ASP A 87 -4.03 22.30 -36.92
C ASP A 87 -3.57 22.80 -35.54
N THR A 88 -4.50 23.36 -34.77
CA THR A 88 -4.21 23.98 -33.47
C THR A 88 -5.18 23.53 -32.38
N ILE A 89 -4.74 23.63 -31.13
CA ILE A 89 -5.55 23.37 -29.94
C ILE A 89 -5.36 24.49 -28.91
N PRO A 90 -6.43 24.95 -28.24
CA PRO A 90 -6.30 25.92 -27.16
C PRO A 90 -5.61 25.28 -25.96
N ALA A 91 -4.54 25.93 -25.50
CA ALA A 91 -3.68 25.45 -24.44
C ALA A 91 -3.26 26.58 -23.51
N ILE A 92 -3.13 26.27 -22.23
CA ILE A 92 -2.52 27.13 -21.22
C ILE A 92 -1.09 26.65 -21.02
N VAL A 93 -0.13 27.53 -21.27
CA VAL A 93 1.29 27.24 -21.06
C VAL A 93 1.66 27.63 -19.65
N ARG A 94 2.12 26.67 -18.85
CA ARG A 94 2.59 26.91 -17.48
C ARG A 94 4.00 26.37 -17.30
N GLU A 95 4.77 27.07 -16.49
CA GLU A 95 6.09 26.61 -16.06
C GLU A 95 5.92 25.62 -14.91
N PHE A 96 6.17 24.33 -15.20
CA PHE A 96 6.20 23.28 -14.21
C PHE A 96 7.53 22.55 -14.26
N ASN A 97 8.17 22.42 -13.10
CA ASN A 97 9.29 21.50 -12.97
C ASN A 97 8.82 20.03 -13.08
N ASP A 98 9.77 19.10 -13.21
CA ASP A 98 9.46 17.67 -13.41
C ASP A 98 8.63 17.06 -12.28
N SER A 99 8.92 17.45 -11.03
CA SER A 99 8.17 16.98 -9.88
C SER A 99 6.72 17.50 -9.90
N GLN A 100 6.52 18.79 -10.21
CA GLN A 100 5.19 19.38 -10.34
C GLN A 100 4.38 18.74 -11.48
N ALA A 101 5.01 18.57 -12.66
CA ALA A 101 4.39 17.93 -13.81
C ALA A 101 3.95 16.49 -13.51
N ALA A 102 4.84 15.68 -12.93
CA ALA A 102 4.53 14.32 -12.53
C ALA A 102 3.42 14.26 -11.45
N SER A 103 3.40 15.23 -10.54
CA SER A 103 2.38 15.32 -9.49
C SER A 103 0.99 15.62 -10.04
N ILE A 104 0.89 16.53 -11.00
CA ILE A 104 -0.38 16.84 -11.65
C ILE A 104 -0.91 15.58 -12.34
N ALA A 105 -0.07 14.88 -13.09
CA ALA A 105 -0.45 13.64 -13.78
C ALA A 105 -0.92 12.56 -12.79
N LEU A 106 -0.21 12.38 -11.67
CA LEU A 106 -0.59 11.43 -10.61
C LEU A 106 -1.91 11.80 -9.94
N ILE A 107 -2.13 13.08 -9.63
CA ILE A 107 -3.34 13.56 -8.95
C ILE A 107 -4.56 13.47 -9.88
N GLU A 108 -4.43 13.84 -11.16
CA GLU A 108 -5.50 13.68 -12.14
C GLU A 108 -5.90 12.20 -12.24
N ASN A 109 -4.91 11.30 -12.33
CA ASN A 109 -5.16 9.87 -12.37
C ASN A 109 -5.84 9.38 -11.09
N LEU A 110 -5.38 9.83 -9.91
CA LEU A 110 -5.96 9.50 -8.60
C LEU A 110 -7.42 9.95 -8.44
N GLN A 111 -7.84 11.00 -9.15
CA GLN A 111 -9.23 11.49 -9.13
C GLN A 111 -10.17 10.72 -10.08
N ARG A 112 -9.65 9.70 -10.79
CA ARG A 112 -10.47 8.87 -11.67
C ARG A 112 -11.39 7.95 -10.86
N GLU A 113 -12.65 7.89 -11.28
CA GLU A 113 -13.59 6.91 -10.74
C GLU A 113 -13.16 5.47 -11.05
N GLY A 114 -13.34 4.58 -10.07
CA GLY A 114 -13.11 3.15 -10.26
C GLY A 114 -11.66 2.68 -10.15
N LEU A 115 -10.74 3.48 -9.59
CA LEU A 115 -9.41 2.99 -9.22
C LEU A 115 -9.50 1.83 -8.23
N THR A 116 -8.63 0.85 -8.44
CA THR A 116 -8.41 -0.22 -7.46
C THR A 116 -7.66 0.31 -6.25
N ALA A 117 -7.82 -0.37 -5.11
CA ALA A 117 -7.13 -0.02 -3.87
C ALA A 117 -5.59 -0.02 -4.01
N ILE A 118 -5.06 -0.90 -4.88
CA ILE A 118 -3.63 -1.01 -5.17
C ILE A 118 -3.16 0.19 -6.01
N GLU A 119 -3.91 0.59 -7.04
CA GLU A 119 -3.56 1.77 -7.84
C GLU A 119 -3.54 3.04 -6.99
N GLU A 120 -4.52 3.23 -6.11
CA GLU A 120 -4.53 4.36 -5.16
C GLU A 120 -3.30 4.33 -4.24
N ALA A 121 -2.95 3.15 -3.71
CA ALA A 121 -1.80 2.98 -2.84
C ALA A 121 -0.47 3.30 -3.56
N VAL A 122 -0.32 2.87 -4.81
CA VAL A 122 0.85 3.20 -5.65
C VAL A 122 0.93 4.69 -5.90
N ALA A 123 -0.21 5.35 -6.20
CA ALA A 123 -0.24 6.80 -6.40
C ALA A 123 0.15 7.57 -5.12
N TYR A 124 -0.32 7.14 -3.95
CA TYR A 124 0.08 7.75 -2.67
C TYR A 124 1.57 7.59 -2.39
N GLN A 125 2.12 6.39 -2.61
CA GLN A 125 3.55 6.15 -2.42
C GLN A 125 4.40 7.03 -3.34
N LYS A 126 4.04 7.11 -4.63
CA LYS A 126 4.74 7.98 -5.58
C LYS A 126 4.70 9.46 -5.19
N LEU A 127 3.55 9.96 -4.70
CA LEU A 127 3.43 11.35 -4.24
C LEU A 127 4.28 11.63 -3.00
N ILE A 128 4.41 10.66 -2.09
CA ILE A 128 5.30 10.74 -0.92
C ILE A 128 6.75 10.79 -1.38
N ASP A 129 7.17 9.90 -2.27
CA ASP A 129 8.56 9.77 -2.70
C ASP A 129 9.00 11.01 -3.51
N LEU A 130 8.14 11.50 -4.39
CA LEU A 130 8.43 12.61 -5.31
C LEU A 130 8.60 13.96 -4.58
N HIS A 131 7.89 14.15 -3.47
CA HIS A 131 7.93 15.38 -2.67
C HIS A 131 8.56 15.21 -1.29
N GLN A 132 9.10 14.02 -1.00
CA GLN A 132 9.64 13.64 0.32
C GLN A 132 8.67 13.96 1.47
N LEU A 133 7.37 13.72 1.24
CA LEU A 133 6.32 14.03 2.21
C LEU A 133 6.18 12.94 3.27
N THR A 134 5.80 13.33 4.47
CA THR A 134 5.26 12.35 5.43
C THR A 134 3.85 11.93 5.01
N GLN A 135 3.42 10.74 5.46
CA GLN A 135 2.04 10.29 5.25
C GLN A 135 1.01 11.27 5.83
N GLU A 136 1.35 11.93 6.94
CA GLU A 136 0.52 12.97 7.56
C GLU A 136 0.39 14.20 6.67
N SER A 137 1.49 14.70 6.11
CA SER A 137 1.45 15.84 5.19
C SER A 137 0.64 15.51 3.93
N LEU A 138 0.81 14.32 3.36
CA LEU A 138 0.01 13.87 2.22
C LEU A 138 -1.48 13.80 2.60
N ALA A 139 -1.81 13.25 3.77
CA ALA A 139 -3.19 13.12 4.24
C ALA A 139 -3.87 14.49 4.40
N GLN A 140 -3.18 15.46 5.02
CA GLN A 140 -3.66 16.84 5.12
C GLN A 140 -3.90 17.46 3.73
N ARG A 141 -2.95 17.28 2.80
CA ARG A 141 -3.08 17.79 1.41
C ARG A 141 -4.23 17.15 0.64
N LEU A 142 -4.57 15.90 0.94
CA LEU A 142 -5.64 15.19 0.28
C LEU A 142 -7.00 15.30 1.00
N GLY A 143 -7.06 15.97 2.16
CA GLY A 143 -8.27 16.02 2.99
C GLY A 143 -8.68 14.63 3.53
N LYS A 144 -7.71 13.74 3.76
CA LYS A 144 -7.92 12.39 4.28
C LYS A 144 -7.27 12.24 5.65
N SER A 145 -7.62 11.18 6.39
CA SER A 145 -6.89 10.84 7.61
C SER A 145 -5.55 10.21 7.29
N GLN A 146 -4.53 10.47 8.12
CA GLN A 146 -3.23 9.80 8.02
C GLN A 146 -3.39 8.28 8.05
N SER A 147 -4.30 7.78 8.89
CA SER A 147 -4.61 6.35 8.98
C SER A 147 -5.14 5.76 7.67
N THR A 148 -5.89 6.53 6.87
CA THR A 148 -6.41 6.08 5.57
C THR A 148 -5.27 5.92 4.56
N ILE A 149 -4.38 6.91 4.49
CA ILE A 149 -3.20 6.87 3.61
C ILE A 149 -2.27 5.71 4.01
N ALA A 150 -1.97 5.59 5.31
CA ALA A 150 -1.14 4.51 5.85
C ALA A 150 -1.72 3.12 5.52
N ASN A 151 -3.02 2.93 5.75
CA ASN A 151 -3.69 1.66 5.48
C ASN A 151 -3.66 1.27 4.00
N LYS A 152 -3.76 2.25 3.09
CA LYS A 152 -3.66 2.00 1.64
C LYS A 152 -2.23 1.61 1.25
N ILE A 153 -1.23 2.39 1.65
CA ILE A 153 0.18 2.11 1.35
C ILE A 153 0.61 0.73 1.87
N ARG A 154 0.12 0.33 3.05
CA ARG A 154 0.39 -1.00 3.61
C ARG A 154 -0.02 -2.15 2.67
N LEU A 155 -1.04 -1.98 1.82
CA LEU A 155 -1.45 -2.99 0.84
C LEU A 155 -0.36 -3.30 -0.19
N LEU A 156 0.60 -2.39 -0.43
CA LEU A 156 1.71 -2.63 -1.35
C LEU A 156 2.66 -3.73 -0.86
N HIS A 157 2.67 -4.00 0.44
CA HIS A 157 3.48 -5.05 1.06
C HIS A 157 2.82 -6.43 0.99
N LEU A 158 1.61 -6.52 0.44
CA LEU A 158 0.97 -7.80 0.21
C LEU A 158 1.68 -8.58 -0.91
N PRO A 159 1.76 -9.90 -0.80
CA PRO A 159 2.24 -10.72 -1.89
C PRO A 159 1.29 -10.68 -3.10
N GLU A 160 1.82 -10.96 -4.28
CA GLU A 160 1.13 -10.70 -5.55
C GLU A 160 -0.21 -11.44 -5.68
N ARG A 161 -0.30 -12.68 -5.18
CA ARG A 161 -1.55 -13.45 -5.18
C ARG A 161 -2.66 -12.78 -4.35
N VAL A 162 -2.31 -12.13 -3.24
CA VAL A 162 -3.29 -11.41 -2.41
C VAL A 162 -3.69 -10.09 -3.08
N LYS A 163 -2.75 -9.38 -3.71
CA LYS A 163 -3.04 -8.20 -4.52
C LYS A 163 -4.01 -8.52 -5.67
N ASN A 164 -3.78 -9.63 -6.38
CA ASN A 164 -4.65 -10.09 -7.46
C ASN A 164 -6.06 -10.37 -6.96
N ALA A 165 -6.21 -11.09 -5.84
CA ALA A 165 -7.52 -11.34 -5.25
C ALA A 165 -8.26 -10.04 -4.84
N LEU A 166 -7.52 -9.01 -4.41
CA LEU A 166 -8.08 -7.69 -4.09
C LEU A 166 -8.50 -6.94 -5.36
N MET A 167 -7.69 -6.96 -6.42
CA MET A 167 -8.00 -6.34 -7.71
C MET A 167 -9.20 -6.98 -8.39
N GLU A 168 -9.32 -8.32 -8.31
CA GLU A 168 -10.46 -9.10 -8.77
C GLU A 168 -11.71 -8.98 -7.88
N ARG A 169 -11.64 -8.19 -6.80
CA ARG A 169 -12.71 -7.99 -5.80
C ARG A 169 -13.17 -9.28 -5.11
N LYS A 170 -12.38 -10.36 -5.15
CA LYS A 170 -12.63 -11.60 -4.38
C LYS A 170 -12.53 -11.34 -2.88
N VAL A 171 -11.73 -10.36 -2.48
CA VAL A 171 -11.62 -9.90 -1.09
C VAL A 171 -11.67 -8.38 -1.01
N SER A 172 -12.28 -7.86 0.06
CA SER A 172 -12.24 -6.44 0.38
C SER A 172 -10.87 -5.98 0.92
N GLU A 173 -10.62 -4.67 0.90
CA GLU A 173 -9.43 -4.07 1.52
C GLU A 173 -9.29 -4.42 3.00
N ARG A 174 -10.40 -4.61 3.72
CA ARG A 174 -10.35 -4.95 5.14
C ARG A 174 -9.83 -6.38 5.35
N HIS A 175 -10.23 -7.33 4.49
CA HIS A 175 -9.65 -8.67 4.50
C HIS A 175 -8.14 -8.62 4.20
N ALA A 176 -7.77 -7.91 3.14
CA ALA A 176 -6.38 -7.78 2.73
C ALA A 176 -5.50 -7.17 3.86
N ARG A 177 -6.00 -6.16 4.58
CA ARG A 177 -5.32 -5.58 5.74
C ARG A 177 -5.19 -6.55 6.93
N ALA A 178 -6.15 -7.44 7.15
CA ALA A 178 -6.04 -8.45 8.20
C ALA A 178 -4.90 -9.44 7.88
N LEU A 179 -4.77 -9.84 6.62
CA LEU A 179 -3.73 -10.76 6.15
C LEU A 179 -2.30 -10.20 6.35
N LEU A 180 -2.11 -8.88 6.21
CA LEU A 180 -0.81 -8.22 6.46
C LEU A 180 -0.24 -8.45 7.87
N SER A 181 -1.07 -8.84 8.83
CA SER A 181 -0.61 -9.08 10.20
C SER A 181 0.01 -10.46 10.41
N LEU A 182 0.00 -11.33 9.39
CA LEU A 182 0.63 -12.65 9.35
C LEU A 182 2.09 -12.53 8.90
N GLU A 183 2.97 -13.25 9.58
CA GLU A 183 4.43 -13.13 9.41
C GLU A 183 4.95 -13.69 8.07
N THR A 184 4.30 -14.72 7.51
CA THR A 184 4.78 -15.41 6.30
C THR A 184 3.78 -15.37 5.17
N GLU A 185 4.28 -15.33 3.93
CA GLU A 185 3.43 -15.36 2.73
C GLU A 185 2.60 -16.64 2.64
N GLU A 186 3.17 -17.78 3.01
CA GLU A 186 2.45 -19.07 3.04
C GLU A 186 1.20 -19.01 3.92
N LEU A 187 1.30 -18.38 5.09
CA LEU A 187 0.13 -18.21 5.97
C LEU A 187 -0.87 -17.24 5.37
N GLN A 188 -0.41 -16.16 4.73
CA GLN A 188 -1.30 -15.23 4.04
C GLN A 188 -2.08 -15.92 2.92
N TYR A 189 -1.43 -16.75 2.11
CA TYR A 189 -2.08 -17.54 1.06
C TYR A 189 -3.06 -18.55 1.63
N LYS A 190 -2.68 -19.27 2.70
CA LYS A 190 -3.55 -20.23 3.33
C LYS A 190 -4.83 -19.58 3.86
N VAL A 191 -4.71 -18.46 4.56
CA VAL A 191 -5.88 -17.74 5.08
C VAL A 191 -6.70 -17.13 3.95
N LEU A 192 -6.05 -16.59 2.91
CA LEU A 192 -6.75 -16.10 1.71
C LEU A 192 -7.63 -17.19 1.07
N ASP A 193 -7.08 -18.39 0.89
CA ASP A 193 -7.81 -19.52 0.31
C ASP A 193 -9.00 -19.93 1.19
N GLU A 194 -8.83 -19.93 2.51
CA GLU A 194 -9.93 -20.16 3.44
C GLU A 194 -11.01 -19.06 3.39
N VAL A 195 -10.60 -17.79 3.24
CA VAL A 195 -11.52 -16.64 3.13
C VAL A 195 -12.36 -16.75 1.87
N ILE A 196 -11.74 -17.09 0.73
CA ILE A 196 -12.43 -17.21 -0.56
C ILE A 196 -13.33 -18.46 -0.55
N ALA A 197 -12.80 -19.62 -0.14
CA ALA A 197 -13.56 -20.88 -0.20
C ALA A 197 -14.76 -20.93 0.75
N LYS A 198 -14.69 -20.21 1.88
CA LYS A 198 -15.75 -20.18 2.90
C LYS A 198 -16.50 -18.85 2.96
N GLU A 199 -16.24 -17.95 2.01
CA GLU A 199 -16.82 -16.61 1.92
C GLU A 199 -16.81 -15.88 3.28
N LEU A 200 -15.67 -15.91 3.96
CA LEU A 200 -15.56 -15.35 5.30
C LEU A 200 -15.76 -13.84 5.27
N ASN A 201 -16.52 -13.34 6.23
CA ASN A 201 -16.61 -11.89 6.47
C ASN A 201 -15.35 -11.36 7.18
N VAL A 202 -15.23 -10.03 7.29
CA VAL A 202 -14.05 -9.36 7.86
C VAL A 202 -13.78 -9.81 9.29
N LYS A 203 -14.82 -9.93 10.12
CA LYS A 203 -14.69 -10.35 11.51
C LYS A 203 -14.22 -11.81 11.63
N GLN A 204 -14.74 -12.69 10.79
CA GLN A 204 -14.31 -14.09 10.72
C GLN A 204 -12.87 -14.22 10.22
N THR A 205 -12.48 -13.37 9.26
CA THR A 205 -11.12 -13.30 8.74
C THR A 205 -10.15 -12.86 9.83
N GLU A 206 -10.47 -11.80 10.58
CA GLU A 206 -9.67 -11.33 11.71
C GLU A 206 -9.51 -12.40 12.79
N ALA A 207 -10.60 -13.13 13.12
CA ALA A 207 -10.54 -14.25 14.05
C ALA A 207 -9.63 -15.39 13.54
N ARG A 208 -9.70 -15.72 12.24
CA ARG A 208 -8.85 -16.74 11.62
C ARG A 208 -7.38 -16.35 11.63
N VAL A 209 -7.09 -15.08 11.33
CA VAL A 209 -5.74 -14.51 11.41
C VAL A 209 -5.21 -14.57 12.84
N ALA A 210 -6.02 -14.18 13.84
CA ALA A 210 -5.65 -14.23 15.24
C ALA A 210 -5.32 -15.66 15.69
N PHE A 211 -6.10 -16.66 15.26
CA PHE A 211 -5.83 -18.07 15.51
C PHE A 211 -4.47 -18.50 14.98
N TYR A 212 -4.15 -18.19 13.71
CA TYR A 212 -2.86 -18.56 13.12
C TYR A 212 -1.67 -17.84 13.78
N LYS A 213 -1.86 -16.61 14.26
CA LYS A 213 -0.83 -15.90 15.04
C LYS A 213 -0.58 -16.54 16.41
N GLN A 214 -1.61 -17.01 17.10
CA GLN A 214 -1.44 -17.73 18.36
C GLN A 214 -0.76 -19.10 18.16
N VAL A 215 -1.10 -19.81 17.08
CA VAL A 215 -0.47 -21.09 16.77
C VAL A 215 1.01 -20.91 16.41
N SER A 216 1.38 -19.84 15.70
CA SER A 216 2.78 -19.57 15.35
C SER A 216 3.62 -19.18 16.58
N THR A 217 3.08 -18.41 17.53
CA THR A 217 3.77 -18.08 18.79
C THR A 217 3.94 -19.30 19.70
N MET A 218 2.93 -20.17 19.79
CA MET A 218 3.05 -21.44 20.53
C MET A 218 4.10 -22.38 19.93
N LYS A 219 4.22 -22.46 18.60
CA LYS A 219 5.28 -23.25 17.94
C LYS A 219 6.68 -22.68 18.18
N LYS A 220 6.84 -21.35 18.25
CA LYS A 220 8.11 -20.71 18.62
C LYS A 220 8.47 -20.94 20.09
N SER A 221 7.51 -20.88 21.01
CA SER A 221 7.72 -21.20 22.44
C SER A 221 8.06 -22.68 22.68
N LYS A 222 7.56 -23.61 21.85
CA LYS A 222 7.97 -25.03 21.90
C LYS A 222 9.31 -25.33 21.22
N ARG A 223 9.91 -24.37 20.50
CA ARG A 223 11.31 -24.42 20.06
C ARG A 223 12.21 -23.77 21.13
N ILE A 224 12.04 -24.13 22.40
CA ILE A 224 13.20 -24.11 23.29
C ILE A 224 14.05 -25.26 22.79
N SER A 225 15.13 -24.92 22.09
CA SER A 225 16.21 -25.83 21.78
C SER A 225 16.56 -26.57 23.07
N PHE A 226 16.37 -27.89 23.10
CA PHE A 226 17.22 -28.73 23.94
C PHE A 226 18.62 -28.59 23.35
N THR A 227 19.32 -27.51 23.71
CA THR A 227 20.78 -27.51 23.62
C THR A 227 21.22 -28.73 24.43
N LYS A 228 22.19 -29.49 23.93
CA LYS A 228 22.87 -30.57 24.67
C LYS A 228 23.68 -30.01 25.85
N ASP A 229 23.15 -29.00 26.52
CA ASP A 229 23.78 -28.29 27.60
C ASP A 229 23.09 -28.77 28.87
N VAL A 230 23.69 -29.79 29.48
CA VAL A 230 23.20 -30.42 30.71
C VAL A 230 22.91 -29.36 31.78
N ARG A 231 23.66 -28.24 31.76
CA ARG A 231 23.44 -27.08 32.63
C ARG A 231 22.07 -26.43 32.48
N LEU A 232 21.54 -26.31 31.26
CA LEU A 232 20.20 -25.73 31.04
C LEU A 232 19.10 -26.67 31.54
N ALA A 233 19.26 -27.98 31.33
CA ALA A 233 18.36 -28.99 31.87
C ALA A 233 18.36 -28.98 33.40
N LEU A 234 19.53 -28.94 34.04
CA LEU A 234 19.68 -28.85 35.50
C LEU A 234 19.05 -27.56 36.05
N ASN A 235 19.26 -26.41 35.40
CA ASN A 235 18.67 -25.14 35.84
C ASN A 235 17.13 -25.15 35.74
N THR A 236 16.57 -25.79 34.71
CA THR A 236 15.12 -25.92 34.53
C THR A 236 14.49 -26.84 35.59
N ILE A 237 15.19 -27.92 35.94
CA ILE A 237 14.78 -28.83 37.02
C ILE A 237 14.81 -28.11 38.37
N ARG A 238 15.88 -27.36 38.68
CA ARG A 238 15.98 -26.56 39.91
C ARG A 238 14.85 -25.54 40.03
N GLN A 239 14.58 -24.78 38.97
CA GLN A 239 13.49 -23.79 38.97
C GLN A 239 12.12 -24.44 39.24
N SER A 240 11.91 -25.66 38.74
CA SER A 240 10.67 -26.41 38.97
C SER A 240 10.56 -26.88 40.42
N ILE A 241 11.66 -27.32 41.04
CA ILE A 241 11.71 -27.71 42.46
C ILE A 241 11.44 -26.49 43.35
N ASP A 242 12.09 -25.36 43.08
CA ASP A 242 11.92 -24.12 43.83
C ASP A 242 10.47 -23.62 43.80
N MET A 243 9.81 -23.71 42.63
CA MET A 243 8.40 -23.34 42.48
C MET A 243 7.48 -24.18 43.35
N VAL A 244 7.73 -25.50 43.46
CA VAL A 244 6.90 -26.39 44.26
C VAL A 244 7.23 -26.25 45.75
N SER A 245 8.50 -26.06 46.12
CA SER A 245 8.89 -25.77 47.51
C SER A 245 8.27 -24.45 48.00
N GLY A 246 8.26 -23.41 47.16
CA GLY A 246 7.60 -22.13 47.45
C GLY A 246 6.08 -22.22 47.61
N SER A 247 5.45 -23.30 47.14
CA SER A 247 4.02 -23.58 47.34
C SER A 247 3.70 -24.27 48.69
N GLY A 248 4.71 -24.51 49.53
CA GLY A 248 4.57 -25.06 50.88
C GLY A 248 4.68 -26.59 50.98
N LEU A 249 5.20 -27.25 49.95
CA LEU A 249 5.52 -28.68 49.95
C LEU A 249 6.97 -28.90 50.41
N ASP A 250 7.17 -29.70 51.46
CA ASP A 250 8.51 -30.06 51.96
C ASP A 250 9.15 -31.08 51.02
N ILE A 251 9.98 -30.60 50.09
CA ILE A 251 10.71 -31.43 49.13
C ILE A 251 12.15 -31.55 49.59
N LYS A 252 12.63 -32.78 49.73
CA LYS A 252 14.06 -33.05 49.97
C LYS A 252 14.74 -33.37 48.65
N THR A 253 15.79 -32.63 48.34
CA THR A 253 16.57 -32.81 47.12
C THR A 253 18.03 -33.10 47.47
N LYS A 254 18.63 -34.07 46.79
CA LYS A 254 20.07 -34.34 46.82
C LYS A 254 20.61 -34.30 45.40
N GLU A 255 21.68 -33.55 45.20
CA GLU A 255 22.39 -33.46 43.92
C GLU A 255 23.77 -34.10 44.06
N SER A 256 24.21 -34.85 43.05
CA SER A 256 25.55 -35.45 42.99
C SER A 256 26.10 -35.37 41.55
N ASP A 257 27.35 -34.95 41.44
CA ASP A 257 28.08 -34.81 40.17
C ASP A 257 29.08 -35.97 40.08
N HIS A 258 28.91 -36.83 39.08
CA HIS A 258 29.78 -37.98 38.82
C HIS A 258 30.56 -37.75 37.52
N GLU A 259 31.70 -38.42 37.36
CA GLU A 259 32.58 -38.24 36.19
C GLU A 259 31.88 -38.47 34.83
N ASP A 260 30.83 -39.28 34.80
CA ASP A 260 30.09 -39.67 33.60
C ASP A 260 28.61 -39.23 33.59
N HIS A 261 28.05 -38.73 34.71
CA HIS A 261 26.64 -38.31 34.79
C HIS A 261 26.33 -37.36 35.96
N TYR A 262 25.20 -36.64 35.85
CA TYR A 262 24.61 -35.88 36.95
C TYR A 262 23.43 -36.66 37.55
N GLU A 263 23.39 -36.79 38.87
CA GLU A 263 22.28 -37.41 39.60
C GLU A 263 21.53 -36.36 40.44
N ILE A 264 20.21 -36.30 40.28
CA ILE A 264 19.30 -35.54 41.15
C ILE A 264 18.27 -36.49 41.74
N VAL A 265 18.27 -36.63 43.05
CA VAL A 265 17.27 -37.41 43.80
C VAL A 265 16.28 -36.47 44.46
N ILE A 266 15.02 -36.54 44.04
CA ILE A 266 13.93 -35.74 44.58
C ILE A 266 13.01 -36.64 45.41
N GLN A 267 12.86 -36.34 46.69
CA GLN A 267 11.96 -37.03 47.60
C GLN A 267 10.80 -36.11 47.97
N ILE A 268 9.61 -36.50 47.53
CA ILE A 268 8.36 -35.83 47.85
C ILE A 268 7.59 -36.72 48.84
N PRO A 269 7.34 -36.28 50.09
CA PRO A 269 6.61 -37.06 51.07
C PRO A 269 5.17 -37.25 50.61
N LYS A 270 4.66 -38.49 50.68
CA LYS A 270 3.29 -38.81 50.24
C LYS A 270 2.20 -38.29 51.20
N ARG A 271 2.55 -37.81 52.40
CA ARG A 271 1.67 -37.20 53.43
C ARG A 271 2.48 -36.22 54.29
N LYS A 272 1.83 -35.12 54.73
CA LYS A 272 2.40 -34.09 55.63
C LYS A 272 2.97 -34.70 56.91
#